data_AF-A0A9E0RW33-F1
#
_entry.id   AF-A0A9E0RW33-F1
#
_cell.length_a   1.000
_cell.length_b   1.000
_cell.length_c   1.000
_cell.angle_alpha   90.00
_cell.angle_beta   90.00
_cell.angle_gamma   90.00
#
_symmetry.space_group_name_H-M   'P 1'
#
loop_
_entity.id
_entity.type
_entity.pdbx_description
1 polymer ?
#
loop_
_entity_poly.entity_id
_entity_poly.type
_entity_poly.pdbx_seq_one_letter_code
_entity_poly.pdbx_strand_id
1 'polypeptide(L)'
;MARTSWKLGLLLGAGALAACGQTADAPSEPLEVPPPPVAEAPADEMPAANPLKNAYFGDLHVHTRNSFDAYIFNTRATPDDAYRFAKGEAIDNGAGFQIQLGGPALDFLAVTDHGEYIGIIPQMATLGTELNRTETAQSIFGLVAQDRRGNFLRIGQTVVNGEEIEDIYDREMMDSVWADTIEAAERHNEPGRFTTFAGYEFTAMVQVTDTGAANLHRNVIFEDGAPTRLFSTLDSTNPEDLWVWMDGQREAGRDVLAIPHNSNASNGQMFALTRYNGEALDAEYGNNRMRNEPLVEITQLKGTSETHP
;
A
#
# COMPACT_ATOMS: atom_id res chain seq x y z
N MET A 1 23.08 -25.46 44.90
CA MET A 1 23.57 -24.81 43.66
C MET A 1 23.48 -25.83 42.54
N ALA A 2 22.47 -25.71 41.68
CA ALA A 2 22.39 -26.46 40.42
C ALA A 2 21.64 -25.55 39.45
N ARG A 3 22.34 -25.04 38.44
CA ARG A 3 21.78 -24.23 37.35
C ARG A 3 21.46 -25.19 36.21
N THR A 4 20.18 -25.35 35.92
CA THR A 4 19.71 -26.09 34.75
C THR A 4 19.57 -25.10 33.59
N SER A 5 20.50 -25.14 32.64
CA SER A 5 20.44 -24.39 31.39
C SER A 5 19.56 -25.11 30.39
N TRP A 6 18.44 -24.52 29.98
CA TRP A 6 17.65 -25.00 28.85
C TRP A 6 18.12 -24.27 27.59
N LYS A 7 18.80 -25.01 26.70
CA LYS A 7 19.03 -24.59 25.32
C LYS A 7 17.80 -25.02 24.51
N LEU A 8 16.99 -24.06 24.07
CA LEU A 8 15.94 -24.31 23.09
C LEU A 8 16.57 -24.19 21.69
N GLY A 9 16.79 -25.33 21.04
CA GLY A 9 17.19 -25.38 19.64
C GLY A 9 15.98 -25.08 18.76
N LEU A 10 16.10 -24.10 17.86
CA LEU A 10 15.17 -23.93 16.75
C LEU A 10 15.31 -25.13 15.80
N LEU A 11 14.27 -25.94 15.72
CA LEU A 11 14.06 -26.89 14.62
C LEU A 11 13.42 -26.11 13.46
N LEU A 12 14.25 -25.65 12.52
CA LEU A 12 13.82 -25.28 11.16
C LEU A 12 13.41 -26.57 10.45
N GLY A 13 12.10 -26.80 10.35
CA GLY A 13 11.53 -27.85 9.51
C GLY A 13 11.70 -27.47 8.04
N ALA A 14 12.75 -27.98 7.41
CA ALA A 14 12.88 -27.99 5.95
C ALA A 14 11.88 -29.00 5.37
N GLY A 15 10.77 -28.50 4.82
CA GLY A 15 9.87 -29.29 4.00
C GLY A 15 10.52 -29.55 2.65
N ALA A 16 10.98 -30.78 2.42
CA ALA A 16 11.43 -31.23 1.11
C ALA A 16 10.22 -31.37 0.17
N LEU A 17 10.13 -30.51 -0.84
CA LEU A 17 9.23 -30.71 -1.98
C LEU A 17 9.80 -31.81 -2.88
N ALA A 18 9.17 -32.99 -2.84
CA ALA A 18 9.40 -34.04 -3.80
C ALA A 18 8.79 -33.63 -5.15
N ALA A 19 9.65 -33.43 -6.14
CA ALA A 19 9.26 -33.25 -7.53
C ALA A 19 8.72 -34.58 -8.09
N CYS A 20 7.40 -34.68 -8.26
CA CYS A 20 6.79 -35.68 -9.12
C CYS A 20 6.77 -35.12 -10.54
N GLY A 21 7.63 -35.66 -11.40
CA GLY A 21 7.63 -35.38 -12.83
C GLY A 21 6.38 -35.94 -13.50
N GLN A 22 5.59 -35.06 -14.09
CA GLN A 22 4.76 -35.36 -15.25
C GLN A 22 5.11 -34.32 -16.31
N THR A 23 5.74 -34.80 -17.38
CA THR A 23 5.98 -34.04 -18.60
C THR A 23 4.64 -33.80 -19.28
N ALA A 24 4.05 -32.62 -19.05
CA ALA A 24 3.07 -32.07 -19.97
C ALA A 24 3.84 -31.43 -21.12
N ASP A 25 3.59 -31.89 -22.34
CA ASP A 25 4.13 -31.27 -23.55
C ASP A 25 3.75 -29.79 -23.58
N ALA A 26 4.75 -28.91 -23.52
CA ALA A 26 4.57 -27.50 -23.77
C ALA A 26 4.27 -27.29 -25.27
N PRO A 27 3.26 -26.49 -25.64
CA PRO A 27 3.11 -26.09 -27.04
C PRO A 27 4.36 -25.30 -27.46
N SER A 28 5.04 -25.77 -28.51
CA SER A 28 6.33 -25.27 -28.97
C SER A 28 6.25 -24.12 -29.97
N GLU A 29 5.18 -23.33 -29.94
CA GLU A 29 4.98 -22.20 -30.84
C GLU A 29 4.71 -20.94 -30.00
N PRO A 30 5.55 -19.89 -30.08
CA PRO A 30 5.22 -18.60 -29.49
C PRO A 30 3.92 -18.09 -30.12
N LEU A 31 2.96 -17.68 -29.28
CA LEU A 31 1.81 -16.92 -29.75
C LEU A 31 2.32 -15.59 -30.31
N GLU A 32 2.46 -15.49 -31.63
CA GLU A 32 2.59 -14.21 -32.33
C GLU A 32 1.25 -13.47 -32.23
N VAL A 33 1.07 -12.73 -31.13
CA VAL A 33 0.03 -11.72 -31.03
C VAL A 33 0.63 -10.46 -31.68
N PRO A 34 0.13 -10.01 -32.86
CA PRO A 34 0.58 -8.75 -33.42
C PRO A 34 0.27 -7.63 -32.42
N PRO A 35 1.21 -6.70 -32.18
CA PRO A 35 0.93 -5.59 -31.29
C PRO A 35 -0.31 -4.86 -31.81
N PRO A 36 -1.26 -4.49 -30.94
CA PRO A 36 -2.39 -3.67 -31.35
C PRO A 36 -1.85 -2.39 -32.01
N PRO A 37 -2.54 -1.84 -33.03
CA PRO A 37 -2.15 -0.57 -33.60
C PRO A 37 -2.08 0.46 -32.48
N VAL A 38 -0.87 0.92 -32.18
CA VAL A 38 -0.64 2.00 -31.23
C VAL A 38 -1.27 3.23 -31.88
N ALA A 39 -2.46 3.61 -31.41
CA ALA A 39 -2.92 4.97 -31.62
C ALA A 39 -1.82 5.87 -31.07
N GLU A 40 -1.28 6.78 -31.88
CA GLU A 40 -0.41 7.84 -31.37
C GLU A 40 -1.22 8.57 -30.30
N ALA A 41 -0.94 8.25 -29.03
CA ALA A 41 -1.38 9.07 -27.93
C ALA A 41 -0.90 10.49 -28.26
N PRO A 42 -1.73 11.53 -28.09
CA PRO A 42 -1.24 12.89 -28.22
C PRO A 42 0.00 12.96 -27.34
N ALA A 43 1.14 13.27 -27.95
CA ALA A 43 2.35 13.50 -27.22
C ALA A 43 2.09 14.73 -26.37
N ASP A 44 1.57 14.53 -25.15
CA ASP A 44 1.69 15.54 -24.12
C ASP A 44 3.17 15.87 -24.12
N GLU A 45 3.48 17.13 -24.46
CA GLU A 45 4.85 17.62 -24.57
C GLU A 45 5.57 17.19 -23.31
N MET A 46 6.51 16.23 -23.46
CA MET A 46 7.36 15.86 -22.35
C MET A 46 7.94 17.15 -21.78
N PRO A 47 7.81 17.40 -20.47
CA PRO A 47 8.29 18.64 -19.89
C PRO A 47 9.77 18.82 -20.26
N ALA A 48 10.14 20.06 -20.57
CA ALA A 48 11.51 20.37 -20.96
C ALA A 48 12.49 19.77 -19.95
N ALA A 49 13.51 19.06 -20.44
CA ALA A 49 14.47 18.38 -19.58
C ALA A 49 15.05 19.36 -18.54
N ASN A 50 15.11 18.95 -17.28
CA ASN A 50 15.59 19.79 -16.19
C ASN A 50 17.00 20.34 -16.52
N PRO A 51 17.17 21.65 -16.77
CA PRO A 51 18.44 22.20 -17.22
C PRO A 51 19.54 22.09 -16.15
N LEU A 52 19.16 21.92 -14.88
CA LEU A 52 20.08 21.76 -13.76
C LEU A 52 20.62 20.33 -13.66
N LYS A 53 19.98 19.34 -14.33
CA LYS A 53 20.31 17.91 -14.24
C LYS A 53 20.39 17.41 -12.79
N ASN A 54 19.58 17.98 -11.90
CA ASN A 54 19.46 17.51 -10.52
C ASN A 54 18.80 16.13 -10.52
N ALA A 55 19.32 15.22 -9.70
CA ALA A 55 18.65 13.99 -9.33
C ALA A 55 18.11 14.17 -7.91
N TYR A 56 16.86 13.78 -7.68
CA TYR A 56 16.20 13.82 -6.38
C TYR A 56 15.97 12.40 -5.88
N PHE A 57 16.16 12.19 -4.58
CA PHE A 57 16.03 10.91 -3.90
C PHE A 57 14.98 11.02 -2.82
N GLY A 58 14.00 10.13 -2.83
CA GLY A 58 12.90 10.13 -1.87
C GLY A 58 12.18 8.80 -1.83
N ASP A 59 11.13 8.75 -1.02
CA ASP A 59 10.32 7.55 -0.81
C ASP A 59 8.83 7.89 -0.92
N LEU A 60 8.08 7.12 -1.70
CA LEU A 60 6.64 7.30 -1.90
C LEU A 60 5.82 6.13 -1.35
N HIS A 61 6.45 5.27 -0.55
CA HIS A 61 5.83 4.07 0.00
C HIS A 61 6.26 3.85 1.45
N VAL A 62 5.65 4.60 2.38
CA VAL A 62 6.01 4.57 3.79
C VAL A 62 4.78 4.45 4.67
N HIS A 63 4.72 3.38 5.47
CA HIS A 63 3.69 3.19 6.47
C HIS A 63 4.14 3.67 7.86
N THR A 64 3.21 4.23 8.61
CA THR A 64 3.35 4.67 9.99
C THR A 64 2.51 3.80 10.92
N ARG A 65 2.34 4.21 12.17
CA ARG A 65 1.41 3.58 13.11
C ARG A 65 -0.06 3.58 12.63
N ASN A 66 -0.42 4.44 11.67
CA ASN A 66 -1.80 4.56 11.21
C ASN A 66 -2.19 3.40 10.28
N SER A 67 -1.23 2.77 9.61
CA SER A 67 -1.45 1.55 8.82
C SER A 67 -1.67 0.32 9.71
N PHE A 68 -2.70 -0.47 9.40
CA PHE A 68 -3.04 -1.67 10.20
C PHE A 68 -1.91 -2.72 10.19
N ASP A 69 -1.23 -2.91 9.06
CA ASP A 69 -0.16 -3.89 8.91
C ASP A 69 1.09 -3.48 9.68
N ALA A 70 1.53 -2.22 9.56
CA ALA A 70 2.67 -1.67 10.26
C ALA A 70 2.43 -1.67 11.78
N TYR A 71 1.21 -1.30 12.21
CA TYR A 71 0.88 -1.29 13.63
C TYR A 71 1.00 -2.67 14.27
N ILE A 72 0.53 -3.74 13.60
CA ILE A 72 0.63 -5.10 14.15
C ILE A 72 2.07 -5.63 14.16
N PHE A 73 2.94 -5.12 13.28
CA PHE A 73 4.39 -5.33 13.32
C PHE A 73 5.15 -4.38 14.26
N ASN A 74 4.42 -3.72 15.17
CA ASN A 74 4.96 -2.86 16.23
C ASN A 74 5.54 -1.52 15.76
N THR A 75 5.21 -1.06 14.54
CA THR A 75 5.50 0.32 14.14
C THR A 75 4.69 1.28 15.01
N ARG A 76 5.37 2.20 15.69
CA ARG A 76 4.76 3.25 16.54
C ARG A 76 5.07 4.67 16.07
N ALA A 77 5.97 4.81 15.11
CA ALA A 77 6.31 6.08 14.48
C ALA A 77 5.07 6.74 13.88
N THR A 78 4.96 8.05 14.05
CA THR A 78 3.89 8.89 13.50
C THR A 78 4.24 9.40 12.10
N PRO A 79 3.29 10.01 11.37
CA PRO A 79 3.60 10.77 10.16
C PRO A 79 4.69 11.84 10.39
N ASP A 80 4.61 12.62 11.48
CA ASP A 80 5.66 13.60 11.81
C ASP A 80 7.04 12.91 12.03
N ASP A 81 7.09 11.74 12.68
CA ASP A 81 8.35 10.99 12.83
C ASP A 81 8.91 10.53 11.48
N ALA A 82 8.06 10.08 10.55
CA ALA A 82 8.48 9.69 9.21
C ALA A 82 9.14 10.85 8.46
N TYR A 83 8.54 12.04 8.49
CA TYR A 83 9.12 13.23 7.87
C TYR A 83 10.38 13.71 8.59
N ARG A 84 10.46 13.62 9.92
CA ARG A 84 11.69 13.94 10.68
C ARG A 84 12.83 13.00 10.31
N PHE A 85 12.55 11.70 10.22
CA PHE A 85 13.52 10.71 9.79
C PHE A 85 14.00 10.97 8.36
N ALA A 86 13.09 11.30 7.44
CA ALA A 86 13.41 11.67 6.06
C ALA A 86 14.34 12.89 5.99
N LYS A 87 14.15 13.87 6.87
CA LYS A 87 15.04 15.04 7.04
C LYS A 87 16.35 14.74 7.76
N GLY A 88 16.60 13.47 8.10
CA GLY A 88 17.83 12.99 8.73
C GLY A 88 17.85 13.12 10.24
N GLU A 89 16.73 13.35 10.92
CA GLU A 89 16.66 13.31 12.38
C GLU A 89 16.66 11.87 12.91
N ALA A 90 17.11 11.70 14.15
CA ALA A 90 16.93 10.44 14.87
C ALA A 90 15.51 10.33 15.42
N ILE A 91 14.87 9.17 15.24
CA ILE A 91 13.53 8.86 15.77
C ILE A 91 13.54 7.56 16.58
N ASP A 92 12.54 7.38 17.46
CA ASP A 92 12.32 6.10 18.13
C ASP A 92 11.71 5.09 17.14
N ASN A 93 12.24 3.88 17.09
CA ASN A 93 11.72 2.81 16.25
C ASN A 93 10.62 1.96 16.91
N GLY A 94 10.24 2.27 18.16
CA GLY A 94 9.26 1.51 18.93
C GLY A 94 9.81 0.25 19.61
N ALA A 95 11.10 -0.06 19.42
CA ALA A 95 11.83 -1.16 20.07
C ALA A 95 12.80 -0.66 21.17
N GLY A 96 12.71 0.62 21.55
CA GLY A 96 13.48 1.20 22.65
C GLY A 96 14.88 1.67 22.26
N PHE A 97 15.14 1.88 20.97
CA PHE A 97 16.36 2.51 20.49
C PHE A 97 16.07 3.45 19.31
N GLN A 98 16.97 4.42 19.11
CA GLN A 98 16.82 5.39 18.04
C GLN A 98 17.36 4.85 16.71
N ILE A 99 16.72 5.25 15.61
CA ILE A 99 17.19 5.03 14.24
C ILE A 99 17.35 6.37 13.53
N GLN A 100 18.26 6.43 12.56
CA GLN A 100 18.52 7.60 11.71
C GLN A 100 18.94 7.12 10.33
N LEU A 101 18.71 7.91 9.29
CA LEU A 101 19.26 7.64 7.96
C LEU A 101 20.78 7.52 8.03
N GLY A 102 21.33 6.47 7.41
CA GLY A 102 22.78 6.29 7.30
C GLY A 102 23.45 7.21 6.27
N GLY A 103 22.64 7.89 5.45
CA GLY A 103 23.08 8.81 4.40
C GLY A 103 22.52 10.22 4.58
N PRO A 104 22.59 11.07 3.54
CA PRO A 104 21.95 12.37 3.52
C PRO A 104 20.43 12.28 3.73
N ALA A 105 19.83 13.42 4.10
CA ALA A 105 18.39 13.57 4.09
C ALA A 105 17.83 13.32 2.68
N LEU A 106 16.57 12.87 2.62
CA LEU A 106 15.82 12.73 1.38
C LEU A 106 15.38 14.09 0.86
N ASP A 107 15.15 14.19 -0.44
CA ASP A 107 14.60 15.36 -1.12
C ASP A 107 13.07 15.40 -1.04
N PHE A 108 12.43 14.23 -0.95
CA PHE A 108 10.97 14.12 -0.80
C PHE A 108 10.52 12.86 -0.06
N LEU A 109 9.31 12.91 0.50
CA LEU A 109 8.64 11.76 1.13
C LEU A 109 7.12 11.84 0.98
N ALA A 110 6.45 10.71 0.79
CA ALA A 110 5.03 10.55 1.05
C ALA A 110 4.79 9.46 2.10
N VAL A 111 3.97 9.77 3.11
CA VAL A 111 3.40 8.73 3.98
C VAL A 111 2.21 8.13 3.24
N THR A 112 2.16 6.81 3.12
CA THR A 112 1.14 6.06 2.37
C THR A 112 0.57 4.94 3.21
N ASP A 113 0.00 5.30 4.37
CA ASP A 113 -0.74 4.35 5.19
C ASP A 113 -1.94 3.77 4.42
N HIS A 114 -2.35 2.53 4.74
CA HIS A 114 -3.56 1.91 4.19
C HIS A 114 -4.78 2.81 4.39
N GLY A 115 -5.51 3.11 3.32
CA GLY A 115 -6.67 4.00 3.36
C GLY A 115 -7.88 3.37 4.06
N GLU A 116 -8.09 2.07 3.88
CA GLU A 116 -9.05 1.32 4.68
C GLU A 116 -8.58 1.18 6.13
N TYR A 117 -9.50 1.44 7.06
CA TYR A 117 -9.22 1.40 8.50
C TYR A 117 -8.02 2.26 8.95
N ILE A 118 -7.68 3.32 8.20
CA ILE A 118 -6.59 4.24 8.58
C ILE A 118 -6.79 4.73 10.02
N GLY A 119 -5.79 4.46 10.88
CA GLY A 119 -5.81 4.82 12.29
C GLY A 119 -6.79 4.04 13.19
N ILE A 120 -7.59 3.12 12.66
CA ILE A 120 -8.58 2.37 13.45
C ILE A 120 -7.88 1.39 14.41
N ILE A 121 -6.88 0.64 13.94
CA ILE A 121 -6.17 -0.35 14.76
C ILE A 121 -5.51 0.25 16.02
N PRO A 122 -4.75 1.37 15.94
CA PRO A 122 -4.24 2.01 17.15
C PRO A 122 -5.34 2.45 18.12
N GLN A 123 -6.50 2.89 17.62
CA GLN A 123 -7.65 3.22 18.49
C GLN A 123 -8.21 1.98 19.15
N MET A 124 -8.38 0.87 18.43
CA MET A 124 -8.80 -0.43 18.98
C MET A 124 -7.86 -0.94 20.07
N ALA A 125 -6.55 -0.67 19.94
CA ALA A 125 -5.54 -1.08 20.92
C ALA A 125 -5.42 -0.14 22.13
N THR A 126 -5.99 1.07 22.06
CA THR A 126 -5.85 2.09 23.10
C THR A 126 -6.96 1.99 24.13
N LEU A 127 -6.62 1.67 25.38
CA LEU A 127 -7.60 1.53 26.47
C LEU A 127 -8.43 2.80 26.66
N GLY A 128 -9.75 2.63 26.71
CA GLY A 128 -10.70 3.70 27.02
C GLY A 128 -11.34 4.39 25.82
N THR A 129 -10.84 4.17 24.60
CA THR A 129 -11.50 4.62 23.36
C THR A 129 -12.80 3.84 23.13
N GLU A 130 -13.72 4.39 22.33
CA GLU A 130 -14.94 3.65 21.96
C GLU A 130 -14.60 2.44 21.07
N LEU A 131 -13.68 2.61 20.11
CA LEU A 131 -13.20 1.52 19.25
C LEU A 131 -12.57 0.37 20.05
N ASN A 132 -11.88 0.65 21.17
CA ASN A 132 -11.34 -0.40 22.03
C ASN A 132 -12.43 -1.27 22.68
N ARG A 133 -13.66 -0.76 22.86
CA ARG A 133 -14.76 -1.49 23.52
C ARG A 133 -15.54 -2.41 22.57
N THR A 134 -15.27 -2.31 21.27
CA THR A 134 -15.92 -3.12 20.22
C THR A 134 -15.60 -4.60 20.38
N GLU A 135 -16.47 -5.46 19.86
CA GLU A 135 -16.25 -6.91 19.93
C GLU A 135 -15.02 -7.28 19.13
N THR A 136 -14.87 -6.70 17.94
CA THR A 136 -13.70 -6.92 17.09
C THR A 136 -12.41 -6.50 17.78
N ALA A 137 -12.35 -5.33 18.43
CA ALA A 137 -11.16 -4.91 19.17
C ALA A 137 -10.84 -5.83 20.36
N GLN A 138 -11.85 -6.23 21.13
CA GLN A 138 -11.65 -7.15 22.25
C GLN A 138 -11.22 -8.54 21.77
N SER A 139 -11.63 -8.97 20.58
CA SER A 139 -11.20 -10.24 19.99
C SER A 139 -9.72 -10.26 19.57
N ILE A 140 -9.09 -9.09 19.41
CA ILE A 140 -7.69 -8.94 18.98
C ILE A 140 -6.81 -8.48 20.16
N PHE A 141 -7.19 -7.41 20.84
CA PHE A 141 -6.39 -6.74 21.88
C PHE A 141 -6.83 -7.07 23.32
N GLY A 142 -7.99 -7.72 23.50
CA GLY A 142 -8.51 -8.07 24.82
C GLY A 142 -7.60 -9.03 25.59
N LEU A 143 -7.61 -8.92 26.92
CA LEU A 143 -6.76 -9.74 27.81
C LEU A 143 -7.03 -11.24 27.68
N VAL A 144 -8.28 -11.61 27.42
CA VAL A 144 -8.75 -13.00 27.31
C VAL A 144 -8.98 -13.44 25.85
N ALA A 145 -8.60 -12.60 24.89
CA ALA A 145 -8.75 -12.86 23.46
C ALA A 145 -8.14 -14.21 23.05
N GLN A 146 -8.91 -14.99 22.30
CA GLN A 146 -8.48 -16.24 21.67
C GLN A 146 -8.32 -16.03 20.17
N ASP A 147 -7.39 -16.74 19.55
CA ASP A 147 -7.10 -16.65 18.11
C ASP A 147 -6.94 -15.22 17.57
N ARG A 148 -6.15 -14.39 18.28
CA ARG A 148 -5.88 -13.00 17.89
C ARG A 148 -5.44 -12.86 16.43
N ARG A 149 -4.61 -13.80 15.96
CA ARG A 149 -4.13 -13.82 14.57
C ARG A 149 -5.28 -14.07 13.60
N GLY A 150 -6.11 -15.09 13.84
CA GLY A 150 -7.26 -15.37 12.99
C GLY A 150 -8.26 -14.21 12.97
N ASN A 151 -8.53 -13.59 14.12
CA ASN A 151 -9.43 -12.43 14.19
C ASN A 151 -8.86 -11.22 13.45
N PHE A 152 -7.55 -10.96 13.55
CA PHE A 152 -6.91 -9.91 12.75
C PHE A 152 -6.94 -10.22 11.25
N LEU A 153 -6.73 -11.48 10.86
CA LEU A 153 -6.84 -11.87 9.45
C LEU A 153 -8.23 -11.63 8.85
N ARG A 154 -9.30 -11.58 9.67
CA ARG A 154 -10.63 -11.17 9.19
C ARG A 154 -10.67 -9.71 8.74
N ILE A 155 -9.91 -8.82 9.38
CA ILE A 155 -9.71 -7.45 8.88
C ILE A 155 -9.03 -7.49 7.51
N GLY A 156 -8.01 -8.34 7.36
CA GLY A 156 -7.37 -8.58 6.06
C GLY A 156 -8.27 -9.23 4.99
N GLN A 157 -9.43 -9.80 5.34
CA GLN A 157 -10.39 -10.30 4.34
C GLN A 157 -11.21 -9.15 3.72
N THR A 158 -11.36 -8.03 4.44
CA THR A 158 -12.09 -6.85 3.97
C THR A 158 -11.48 -6.22 2.71
N VAL A 159 -10.15 -6.33 2.55
CA VAL A 159 -9.46 -5.86 1.34
C VAL A 159 -9.63 -6.80 0.13
N VAL A 160 -10.19 -7.99 0.34
CA VAL A 160 -10.50 -8.96 -0.72
C VAL A 160 -11.95 -8.83 -1.15
N ASN A 161 -12.89 -8.76 -0.21
CA ASN A 161 -14.32 -8.73 -0.50
C ASN A 161 -14.92 -7.31 -0.54
N GLY A 162 -14.21 -6.29 -0.03
CA GLY A 162 -14.72 -4.92 0.10
C GLY A 162 -15.78 -4.76 1.19
N GLU A 163 -15.98 -5.75 2.05
CA GLU A 163 -17.00 -5.72 3.09
C GLU A 163 -16.40 -5.19 4.40
N GLU A 164 -16.96 -4.08 4.89
CA GLU A 164 -16.54 -3.49 6.16
C GLU A 164 -16.97 -4.34 7.38
N ILE A 165 -16.26 -4.18 8.48
CA ILE A 165 -16.59 -4.74 9.78
C ILE A 165 -17.31 -3.64 10.56
N GLU A 166 -18.63 -3.76 10.63
CA GLU A 166 -19.55 -2.72 11.10
C GLU A 166 -19.15 -2.10 12.45
N ASP A 167 -18.70 -2.89 13.43
CA ASP A 167 -18.41 -2.39 14.78
C ASP A 167 -17.10 -1.59 14.89
N ILE A 168 -16.21 -1.67 13.89
CA ILE A 168 -14.96 -0.90 13.84
C ILE A 168 -14.87 0.06 12.65
N TYR A 169 -15.87 0.05 11.78
CA TYR A 169 -15.96 1.00 10.66
C TYR A 169 -16.40 2.38 11.17
N ASP A 170 -15.42 3.18 11.58
CA ASP A 170 -15.62 4.55 12.05
C ASP A 170 -15.06 5.54 11.02
N ARG A 171 -15.94 5.98 10.13
CA ARG A 171 -15.59 6.89 9.04
C ARG A 171 -15.14 8.28 9.53
N GLU A 172 -15.72 8.79 10.62
CA GLU A 172 -15.33 10.09 11.17
C GLU A 172 -13.90 10.02 11.73
N MET A 173 -13.56 8.93 12.43
CA MET A 173 -12.20 8.67 12.88
C MET A 173 -11.22 8.55 11.70
N MET A 174 -11.57 7.79 10.67
CA MET A 174 -10.72 7.62 9.48
C MET A 174 -10.46 8.96 8.77
N ASP A 175 -11.52 9.75 8.52
CA ASP A 175 -11.41 11.05 7.87
C ASP A 175 -10.59 12.03 8.74
N SER A 176 -10.71 11.96 10.08
CA SER A 176 -9.89 12.75 11.01
C SER A 176 -8.41 12.36 10.97
N VAL A 177 -8.08 11.07 10.96
CA VAL A 177 -6.69 10.59 10.90
C VAL A 177 -6.07 10.92 9.54
N TRP A 178 -6.86 10.86 8.47
CA TRP A 178 -6.44 11.29 7.15
C TRP A 178 -6.12 12.80 7.13
N ALA A 179 -7.00 13.64 7.69
CA ALA A 179 -6.72 15.07 7.82
C ALA A 179 -5.42 15.34 8.60
N ASP A 180 -5.20 14.65 9.73
CA ASP A 180 -3.96 14.76 10.50
C ASP A 180 -2.71 14.36 9.68
N THR A 181 -2.85 13.36 8.79
CA THR A 181 -1.78 12.92 7.88
C THR A 181 -1.45 13.98 6.84
N ILE A 182 -2.47 14.61 6.24
CA ILE A 182 -2.29 15.75 5.33
C ILE A 182 -1.59 16.89 6.08
N GLU A 183 -2.09 17.26 7.25
CA GLU A 183 -1.50 18.35 8.02
C GLU A 183 -0.05 18.07 8.41
N ALA A 184 0.32 16.81 8.67
CA ALA A 184 1.70 16.42 8.90
C ALA A 184 2.58 16.62 7.65
N ALA A 185 2.08 16.29 6.46
CA ALA A 185 2.77 16.59 5.21
C ALA A 185 2.99 18.12 5.09
N GLU A 186 1.92 18.91 5.20
CA GLU A 186 1.97 20.37 5.09
C GLU A 186 2.92 21.03 6.09
N ARG A 187 2.92 20.57 7.36
CA ARG A 187 3.84 21.07 8.40
C ARG A 187 5.31 20.82 8.04
N HIS A 188 5.59 19.73 7.34
CA HIS A 188 6.95 19.29 7.04
C HIS A 188 7.43 19.70 5.65
N ASN A 189 6.54 20.16 4.78
CA ASN A 189 6.87 20.66 3.46
C ASN A 189 7.71 21.93 3.54
N GLU A 190 8.91 21.90 2.98
CA GLU A 190 9.83 23.03 2.89
C GLU A 190 10.22 23.23 1.42
N PRO A 191 9.40 23.95 0.61
CA PRO A 191 9.63 24.10 -0.82
C PRO A 191 11.06 24.52 -1.18
N GLY A 192 11.67 23.78 -2.10
CA GLY A 192 13.07 23.96 -2.52
C GLY A 192 14.10 23.33 -1.58
N ARG A 193 13.69 22.66 -0.50
CA ARG A 193 14.57 21.92 0.42
C ARG A 193 14.09 20.48 0.69
N PHE A 194 12.81 20.30 0.96
CA PHE A 194 12.20 18.99 1.21
C PHE A 194 10.73 19.04 0.80
N THR A 195 10.32 18.16 -0.10
CA THR A 195 8.94 18.14 -0.61
C THR A 195 8.16 16.99 0.03
N THR A 196 6.98 17.28 0.55
CA THR A 196 6.06 16.23 1.02
C THR A 196 4.87 16.13 0.08
N PHE A 197 4.28 14.94 0.00
CA PHE A 197 3.01 14.75 -0.69
C PHE A 197 1.98 14.18 0.28
N ALA A 198 0.73 14.64 0.16
CA ALA A 198 -0.38 13.88 0.72
C ALA A 198 -0.53 12.59 -0.09
N GLY A 199 -0.51 11.44 0.59
CA GLY A 199 -0.64 10.14 -0.06
C GLY A 199 -1.24 9.09 0.87
N TYR A 200 -1.71 8.00 0.27
CA TYR A 200 -2.24 6.85 1.00
C TYR A 200 -2.10 5.59 0.12
N GLU A 201 -2.20 4.41 0.72
CA GLU A 201 -2.28 3.16 -0.03
C GLU A 201 -3.75 2.76 -0.27
N PHE A 202 -4.14 2.58 -1.53
CA PHE A 202 -5.35 1.86 -1.92
C PHE A 202 -5.02 0.37 -2.02
N THR A 203 -5.61 -0.44 -1.15
CA THR A 203 -5.15 -1.81 -0.89
C THR A 203 -6.21 -2.79 -1.32
N ALA A 204 -6.32 -3.02 -2.63
CA ALA A 204 -7.28 -3.97 -3.18
C ALA A 204 -6.62 -5.32 -3.44
N MET A 205 -7.40 -6.39 -3.30
CA MET A 205 -7.02 -7.71 -3.75
C MET A 205 -8.14 -8.32 -4.59
N VAL A 206 -7.77 -9.13 -5.58
CA VAL A 206 -8.74 -9.89 -6.38
C VAL A 206 -8.66 -11.37 -6.03
N GLN A 207 -9.81 -12.00 -5.80
CA GLN A 207 -9.85 -13.43 -5.55
C GLN A 207 -9.47 -14.22 -6.81
N VAL A 208 -8.46 -15.09 -6.71
CA VAL A 208 -7.97 -15.92 -7.83
C VAL A 208 -8.21 -17.42 -7.60
N THR A 209 -8.41 -17.83 -6.34
CA THR A 209 -8.85 -19.19 -5.97
C THR A 209 -9.77 -19.13 -4.76
N ASP A 210 -10.38 -20.25 -4.36
CA ASP A 210 -11.24 -20.33 -3.17
C ASP A 210 -10.56 -19.86 -1.88
N THR A 211 -9.23 -19.90 -1.82
CA THR A 211 -8.44 -19.55 -0.63
C THR A 211 -7.32 -18.54 -0.91
N GLY A 212 -7.22 -18.05 -2.14
CA GLY A 212 -6.12 -17.20 -2.61
C GLY A 212 -6.64 -15.92 -3.25
N ALA A 213 -6.03 -14.80 -2.85
CA ALA A 213 -6.25 -13.50 -3.45
C ALA A 213 -4.92 -12.94 -3.95
N ALA A 214 -4.99 -12.13 -4.99
CA ALA A 214 -3.86 -11.55 -5.66
C ALA A 214 -3.82 -10.03 -5.44
N ASN A 215 -2.61 -9.50 -5.23
CA ASN A 215 -2.38 -8.10 -4.90
C ASN A 215 -2.77 -7.16 -6.06
N LEU A 216 -3.52 -6.12 -5.74
CA LEU A 216 -3.84 -4.97 -6.59
C LEU A 216 -3.69 -3.66 -5.81
N HIS A 217 -2.59 -3.50 -5.06
CA HIS A 217 -2.37 -2.29 -4.28
C HIS A 217 -1.87 -1.14 -5.18
N ARG A 218 -2.08 0.10 -4.74
CA ARG A 218 -1.45 1.31 -5.30
C ARG A 218 -1.17 2.33 -4.21
N ASN A 219 -0.04 3.02 -4.30
CA ASN A 219 0.15 4.28 -3.58
C ASN A 219 -0.48 5.41 -4.39
N VAL A 220 -1.47 6.10 -3.83
CA VAL A 220 -2.15 7.25 -4.43
C VAL A 220 -1.50 8.52 -3.89
N ILE A 221 -0.97 9.36 -4.78
CA ILE A 221 -0.16 10.54 -4.44
C ILE A 221 -0.80 11.78 -5.05
N PHE A 222 -1.05 12.80 -4.23
CA PHE A 222 -1.57 14.10 -4.65
C PHE A 222 -0.43 15.10 -4.84
N GLU A 223 -0.50 15.92 -5.89
CA GLU A 223 0.52 16.95 -6.17
C GLU A 223 0.54 18.04 -5.09
N ASP A 224 -0.62 18.63 -4.80
CA ASP A 224 -0.79 19.70 -3.82
C ASP A 224 -1.89 19.34 -2.80
N GLY A 225 -3.15 19.46 -3.21
CA GLY A 225 -4.30 19.33 -2.31
C GLY A 225 -4.96 17.96 -2.37
N ALA A 226 -5.16 17.34 -1.21
CA ALA A 226 -5.94 16.10 -1.07
C ALA A 226 -7.43 16.33 -0.76
N PRO A 227 -8.32 15.37 -1.10
CA PRO A 227 -9.72 15.39 -0.67
C PRO A 227 -9.85 15.14 0.84
N THR A 228 -10.99 15.53 1.42
CA THR A 228 -11.29 15.29 2.84
C THR A 228 -11.61 13.82 3.14
N ARG A 229 -12.05 13.07 2.14
CA ARG A 229 -12.42 11.65 2.23
C ARG A 229 -11.60 10.86 1.22
N LEU A 230 -10.96 9.80 1.71
CA LEU A 230 -10.30 8.81 0.87
C LEU A 230 -11.31 7.92 0.13
N PHE A 231 -10.92 7.46 -1.05
CA PHE A 231 -11.51 6.31 -1.71
C PHE A 231 -10.67 5.07 -1.41
N SER A 232 -11.28 4.07 -0.79
CA SER A 232 -10.60 2.87 -0.32
C SER A 232 -11.21 1.61 -0.92
N THR A 233 -10.62 0.47 -0.62
CA THR A 233 -11.15 -0.84 -1.00
C THR A 233 -12.54 -1.12 -0.42
N LEU A 234 -12.93 -0.41 0.66
CA LEU A 234 -14.27 -0.47 1.24
C LEU A 234 -15.31 0.36 0.45
N ASP A 235 -14.86 1.21 -0.48
CA ASP A 235 -15.74 1.89 -1.44
C ASP A 235 -15.87 1.07 -2.74
N SER A 236 -14.75 0.50 -3.23
CA SER A 236 -14.73 -0.52 -4.29
C SER A 236 -13.41 -1.29 -4.30
N THR A 237 -13.45 -2.59 -4.58
CA THR A 237 -12.26 -3.42 -4.80
C THR A 237 -11.67 -3.30 -6.21
N ASN A 238 -12.38 -2.65 -7.12
CA ASN A 238 -11.96 -2.50 -8.51
C ASN A 238 -11.04 -1.28 -8.70
N PRO A 239 -9.79 -1.46 -9.15
CA PRO A 239 -8.90 -0.34 -9.44
C PRO A 239 -9.42 0.62 -10.53
N GLU A 240 -10.27 0.16 -11.45
CA GLU A 240 -10.86 1.05 -12.46
C GLU A 240 -11.84 2.05 -11.83
N ASP A 241 -12.50 1.70 -10.72
CA ASP A 241 -13.36 2.63 -9.98
C ASP A 241 -12.54 3.67 -9.21
N LEU A 242 -11.35 3.28 -8.73
CA LEU A 242 -10.37 4.23 -8.18
C LEU A 242 -9.99 5.27 -9.26
N TRP A 243 -9.74 4.84 -10.50
CA TRP A 243 -9.41 5.76 -11.60
C TRP A 243 -10.55 6.73 -11.89
N VAL A 244 -11.80 6.26 -11.89
CA VAL A 244 -12.99 7.14 -12.02
C VAL A 244 -13.04 8.15 -10.88
N TRP A 245 -12.76 7.73 -9.65
CA TRP A 245 -12.71 8.65 -8.51
C TRP A 245 -11.57 9.68 -8.63
N MET A 246 -10.38 9.26 -9.09
CA MET A 246 -9.23 10.13 -9.34
C MET A 246 -9.55 11.19 -10.41
N ASP A 247 -10.35 10.84 -11.42
CA ASP A 247 -10.82 11.78 -12.43
C ASP A 247 -11.69 12.88 -11.84
N GLY A 248 -12.60 12.50 -10.92
CA GLY A 248 -13.36 13.46 -10.14
C GLY A 248 -12.48 14.39 -9.29
N GLN A 249 -11.33 13.90 -8.80
CA GLN A 249 -10.36 14.76 -8.09
C GLN A 249 -9.73 15.79 -9.04
N ARG A 250 -9.34 15.38 -10.25
CA ARG A 250 -8.79 16.29 -11.26
C ARG A 250 -9.82 17.31 -11.72
N GLU A 251 -11.08 16.92 -11.90
CA GLU A 251 -12.18 17.86 -12.17
C GLU A 251 -12.38 18.87 -11.03
N ALA A 252 -12.11 18.47 -9.79
CA ALA A 252 -12.11 19.33 -8.62
C ALA A 252 -10.81 20.15 -8.44
N GLY A 253 -9.88 20.11 -9.40
CA GLY A 253 -8.64 20.87 -9.40
C GLY A 253 -7.51 20.27 -8.57
N ARG A 254 -7.54 18.95 -8.33
CA ARG A 254 -6.50 18.21 -7.60
C ARG A 254 -5.84 17.22 -8.54
N ASP A 255 -4.57 17.41 -8.88
CA ASP A 255 -3.84 16.40 -9.63
C ASP A 255 -3.40 15.25 -8.72
N VAL A 256 -3.44 14.05 -9.28
CA VAL A 256 -3.27 12.80 -8.55
C VAL A 256 -2.74 11.71 -9.48
N LEU A 257 -1.89 10.83 -8.96
CA LEU A 257 -1.50 9.59 -9.64
C LEU A 257 -1.56 8.42 -8.67
N ALA A 258 -1.55 7.21 -9.22
CA ALA A 258 -1.47 5.96 -8.50
C ALA A 258 -0.24 5.18 -8.97
N ILE A 259 0.51 4.60 -8.02
CA ILE A 259 1.71 3.81 -8.29
C ILE A 259 1.41 2.37 -7.87
N PRO A 260 1.04 1.48 -8.81
CA PRO A 260 0.98 0.05 -8.54
C PRO A 260 2.31 -0.47 -7.98
N HIS A 261 2.23 -1.36 -7.01
CA HIS A 261 3.39 -1.96 -6.36
C HIS A 261 3.16 -3.43 -6.02
N ASN A 262 4.24 -4.16 -5.71
CA ASN A 262 4.21 -5.60 -5.42
C ASN A 262 3.52 -6.42 -6.52
N SER A 263 3.78 -6.10 -7.79
CA SER A 263 3.13 -6.78 -8.91
C SER A 263 3.45 -8.28 -8.97
N ASN A 264 4.56 -8.71 -8.39
CA ASN A 264 4.90 -10.12 -8.21
C ASN A 264 3.87 -10.88 -7.35
N ALA A 265 3.25 -10.21 -6.37
CA ALA A 265 2.18 -10.79 -5.55
C ALA A 265 0.79 -10.73 -6.22
N SER A 266 0.71 -10.21 -7.45
CA SER A 266 -0.54 -10.11 -8.21
C SER A 266 -0.86 -11.34 -9.04
N ASN A 267 0.02 -12.35 -9.12
CA ASN A 267 -0.20 -13.54 -9.96
C ASN A 267 -0.62 -13.14 -11.41
N GLY A 268 0.07 -12.13 -11.96
CA GLY A 268 -0.20 -11.54 -13.27
C GLY A 268 -1.40 -10.58 -13.38
N GLN A 269 -2.25 -10.47 -12.35
CA GLN A 269 -3.48 -9.66 -12.40
C GLN A 269 -3.21 -8.17 -12.61
N MET A 270 -2.11 -7.64 -12.08
CA MET A 270 -1.76 -6.22 -12.22
C MET A 270 -1.47 -5.83 -13.67
N PHE A 271 -1.06 -6.78 -14.51
CA PHE A 271 -0.76 -6.60 -15.93
C PHE A 271 -1.62 -7.51 -16.81
N ALA A 272 -2.84 -7.82 -16.36
CA ALA A 272 -3.78 -8.62 -17.13
C ALA A 272 -4.05 -7.99 -18.52
N LEU A 273 -4.25 -8.84 -19.52
CA LEU A 273 -4.61 -8.42 -20.89
C LEU A 273 -6.13 -8.24 -21.07
N THR A 274 -6.85 -8.13 -19.96
CA THR A 274 -8.30 -7.90 -19.86
C THR A 274 -8.55 -6.87 -18.78
N ARG A 275 -9.69 -6.20 -18.87
CA ARG A 275 -10.22 -5.32 -17.83
C ARG A 275 -10.56 -6.13 -16.57
N TYR A 276 -10.83 -5.43 -15.47
CA TYR A 276 -11.24 -6.04 -14.20
C TYR A 276 -12.49 -6.92 -14.34
N ASN A 277 -13.43 -6.53 -15.21
CA ASN A 277 -14.64 -7.28 -15.52
C ASN A 277 -14.45 -8.43 -16.53
N GLY A 278 -13.22 -8.66 -17.02
CA GLY A 278 -12.88 -9.69 -17.99
C GLY A 278 -13.07 -9.30 -19.46
N GLU A 279 -13.51 -8.08 -19.76
CA GLU A 279 -13.61 -7.58 -21.14
C GLU A 279 -12.23 -7.31 -21.76
N ALA A 280 -12.18 -7.25 -23.08
CA ALA A 280 -10.95 -6.91 -23.80
C ALA A 280 -10.53 -5.46 -23.50
N LEU A 281 -9.21 -5.22 -23.45
CA LEU A 281 -8.68 -3.87 -23.38
C LEU A 281 -8.99 -3.10 -24.67
N ASP A 282 -9.27 -1.81 -24.54
CA ASP A 282 -9.44 -0.89 -25.66
C ASP A 282 -8.61 0.40 -25.44
N ALA A 283 -8.72 1.33 -26.39
CA ALA A 283 -7.98 2.59 -26.34
C ALA A 283 -8.37 3.45 -25.13
N GLU A 284 -9.63 3.40 -24.70
CA GLU A 284 -10.10 4.15 -23.53
C GLU A 284 -9.43 3.64 -22.26
N TYR A 285 -9.38 2.32 -22.05
CA TYR A 285 -8.65 1.72 -20.93
C TYR A 285 -7.18 2.11 -20.96
N GLY A 286 -6.51 2.01 -22.12
CA GLY A 286 -5.10 2.34 -22.27
C GLY A 286 -4.80 3.79 -21.87
N ASN A 287 -5.60 4.74 -22.35
CA ASN A 287 -5.48 6.15 -21.98
C ASN A 287 -5.77 6.38 -20.49
N ASN A 288 -6.78 5.70 -19.94
CA ASN A 288 -7.15 5.85 -18.54
C ASN A 288 -6.03 5.36 -17.61
N ARG A 289 -5.45 4.20 -17.93
CA ARG A 289 -4.32 3.64 -17.19
C ARG A 289 -3.06 4.48 -17.34
N MET A 290 -2.71 4.94 -18.55
CA MET A 290 -1.52 5.78 -18.75
C MET A 290 -1.58 7.09 -17.97
N ARG A 291 -2.78 7.65 -17.80
CA ARG A 291 -2.99 8.88 -17.03
C ARG A 291 -2.98 8.64 -15.52
N ASN A 292 -3.60 7.55 -15.05
CA ASN A 292 -3.74 7.28 -13.63
C ASN A 292 -2.56 6.51 -13.02
N GLU A 293 -1.94 5.62 -13.78
CA GLU A 293 -0.83 4.76 -13.34
C GLU A 293 0.40 4.89 -14.28
N PRO A 294 0.99 6.10 -14.41
CA PRO A 294 2.15 6.31 -15.29
C PRO A 294 3.44 5.67 -14.77
N LEU A 295 3.47 5.26 -13.50
CA LEU A 295 4.64 4.70 -12.80
C LEU A 295 4.29 3.33 -12.22
N VAL A 296 5.30 2.49 -12.04
CA VAL A 296 5.18 1.24 -11.28
C VAL A 296 6.38 1.12 -10.34
N GLU A 297 6.12 0.70 -9.11
CA GLU A 297 7.19 0.40 -8.16
C GLU A 297 7.87 -0.91 -8.53
N ILE A 298 9.16 -0.83 -8.82
CA ILE A 298 9.98 -1.98 -9.22
C ILE A 298 10.45 -2.77 -7.99
N THR A 299 10.78 -2.11 -6.87
CA THR A 299 11.24 -2.82 -5.68
C THR A 299 10.80 -2.15 -4.39
N GLN A 300 10.52 -2.97 -3.38
CA GLN A 300 10.35 -2.53 -2.00
C GLN A 300 10.85 -3.59 -1.01
N LEU A 301 10.73 -3.30 0.29
CA LEU A 301 11.24 -4.15 1.36
C LEU A 301 10.56 -5.54 1.42
N LYS A 302 9.29 -5.63 1.04
CA LYS A 302 8.47 -6.86 0.99
C LYS A 302 8.75 -7.69 -0.28
N GLY A 303 9.40 -7.13 -1.31
CA GLY A 303 9.71 -7.87 -2.54
C GLY A 303 10.00 -7.01 -3.76
N THR A 304 10.36 -7.68 -4.83
CA THR A 304 10.78 -7.08 -6.10
C THR A 304 9.76 -7.43 -7.18
N SER A 305 9.09 -6.41 -7.71
CA SER A 305 7.91 -6.50 -8.58
C SER A 305 8.16 -7.19 -9.92
N GLU A 306 9.39 -7.10 -10.44
CA GLU A 306 9.80 -7.70 -11.72
C GLU A 306 10.26 -9.17 -11.61
N THR A 307 10.27 -9.75 -10.40
CA THR A 307 10.63 -11.15 -10.18
C THR A 307 9.40 -12.05 -10.26
N HIS A 308 9.42 -12.99 -11.20
CA HIS A 308 8.47 -14.08 -11.51
C HIS A 308 7.02 -13.91 -11.02
N PRO A 309 6.02 -13.72 -11.93
CA PRO A 309 4.61 -13.81 -11.56
C PRO A 309 4.21 -15.21 -11.09
#